data_AF-A0A7S2YWK5-F1
#
_entry.id   AF-A0A7S2YWK5-F1
#
_cell.length_a   1.000
_cell.length_b   1.000
_cell.length_c   1.000
_cell.angle_alpha   90.00
_cell.angle_beta   90.00
_cell.angle_gamma   90.00
#
_symmetry.space_group_name_H-M   'P 1'
#
loop_
_entity.id
_entity.type
_entity.pdbx_description
1 polymer ?
#
loop_
_entity_poly.entity_id
_entity_poly.type
_entity_poly.pdbx_seq_one_letter_code
_entity_poly.pdbx_strand_id
1 'polypeptide(L)'
;DYLRTVAHVMGIASFRVIVLQGIVGSMPWNALAYLTLWFQLLGFTDVQASLMKAVFSLGTSVGALLGGILGDIASALFPDSGRILVAQTSVVSGIPLSILLFNGLPQDAATKLVPWYGMTLAVMGLSVSWCAASCNSPVFADIVPPEMRTSIYAFDRAFEGAVGALGTPLVGLIAQHGFGMSLEKAYQSDESSRASIADAKALSDSLLVMLVYPWTVCLAFYMLLHLYYKKDRIKAKRQTTYLDATSPTALLELPASSLSARSFSLSARSFSST
;
A
#
# COMPACT_ATOMS: atom_id res chain seq x y z
N ASP A 1 22.89 -0.36 -18.84
CA ASP A 1 22.43 -1.39 -17.88
C ASP A 1 21.17 -1.01 -17.11
N TYR A 2 21.09 0.17 -16.51
CA TYR A 2 19.91 0.60 -15.74
C TYR A 2 18.57 0.52 -16.50
N LEU A 3 18.48 1.03 -17.74
CA LEU A 3 17.26 0.93 -18.54
C LEU A 3 16.84 -0.52 -18.85
N ARG A 4 17.78 -1.46 -18.92
CA ARG A 4 17.48 -2.89 -19.10
C ARG A 4 16.91 -3.49 -17.82
N THR A 5 17.45 -3.11 -16.66
CA THR A 5 16.88 -3.45 -15.35
C THR A 5 15.44 -2.94 -15.24
N VAL A 6 15.19 -1.68 -15.60
CA VAL A 6 13.83 -1.10 -15.60
C VAL A 6 12.90 -1.87 -16.54
N ALA A 7 13.31 -2.10 -17.79
CA ALA A 7 12.49 -2.84 -18.75
C ALA A 7 12.17 -4.26 -18.28
N HIS A 8 13.13 -4.93 -17.63
CA HIS A 8 12.93 -6.25 -17.05
C HIS A 8 11.90 -6.22 -15.93
N VAL A 9 12.04 -5.28 -14.99
CA VAL A 9 11.13 -5.10 -13.85
C VAL A 9 9.70 -4.77 -14.33
N MET A 10 9.57 -3.87 -15.29
CA MET A 10 8.29 -3.53 -15.92
C MET A 10 7.69 -4.72 -16.70
N GLY A 11 8.49 -5.72 -17.07
CA GLY A 11 8.01 -6.96 -17.69
C GLY A 11 7.34 -7.93 -16.71
N ILE A 12 7.46 -7.73 -15.40
CA ILE A 12 6.87 -8.60 -14.38
C ILE A 12 5.42 -8.17 -14.14
N ALA A 13 4.47 -9.08 -14.35
CA ALA A 13 3.05 -8.77 -14.26
C ALA A 13 2.64 -8.39 -12.83
N SER A 14 3.12 -9.14 -11.84
CA SER A 14 2.86 -8.86 -10.41
C SER A 14 3.40 -7.50 -9.98
N PHE A 15 4.58 -7.10 -10.49
CA PHE A 15 5.13 -5.77 -10.23
C PHE A 15 4.20 -4.67 -10.76
N ARG A 16 3.77 -4.78 -12.02
CA ARG A 16 2.84 -3.81 -12.62
C ARG A 16 1.52 -3.71 -11.84
N VAL A 17 0.97 -4.84 -11.40
CA VAL A 17 -0.27 -4.87 -10.63
C VAL A 17 -0.10 -4.18 -9.28
N ILE A 18 1.01 -4.42 -8.57
CA ILE A 18 1.27 -3.75 -7.29
C ILE A 18 1.50 -2.24 -7.49
N VAL A 19 2.26 -1.82 -8.50
CA VAL A 19 2.44 -0.39 -8.77
C VAL A 19 1.11 0.31 -9.10
N LEU A 20 0.26 -0.31 -9.91
CA LEU A 20 -1.07 0.23 -10.22
C LEU A 20 -1.97 0.27 -8.99
N GLN A 21 -1.95 -0.80 -8.17
CA GLN A 21 -2.62 -0.84 -6.87
C GLN A 21 -2.15 0.30 -5.97
N GLY A 22 -0.85 0.49 -5.89
CA GLY A 22 -0.19 1.46 -5.02
C GLY A 22 -0.48 2.90 -5.41
N ILE A 23 -0.50 3.22 -6.71
CA ILE A 23 -0.91 4.53 -7.23
C ILE A 23 -2.30 4.92 -6.72
N VAL A 24 -3.25 3.98 -6.80
CA VAL A 24 -4.63 4.25 -6.38
C VAL A 24 -4.74 4.16 -4.84
N GLY A 25 -4.04 3.21 -4.22
CA GLY A 25 -4.04 2.97 -2.79
C GLY A 25 -3.32 4.04 -1.97
N SER A 26 -2.43 4.83 -2.57
CA SER A 26 -1.73 5.95 -1.93
C SER A 26 -2.57 7.23 -1.91
N MET A 27 -3.57 7.38 -2.80
CA MET A 27 -4.46 8.55 -2.81
C MET A 27 -5.21 8.76 -1.48
N PRO A 28 -5.82 7.73 -0.85
CA PRO A 28 -6.42 7.83 0.48
C PRO A 28 -5.46 8.32 1.59
N TRP A 29 -4.20 7.91 1.54
CA TRP A 29 -3.21 8.34 2.53
C TRP A 29 -2.90 9.83 2.41
N ASN A 30 -2.82 10.33 1.17
CA ASN A 30 -2.67 11.75 0.90
C ASN A 30 -3.93 12.54 1.27
N ALA A 31 -5.12 12.00 0.98
CA ALA A 31 -6.41 12.57 1.40
C ALA A 31 -6.49 12.77 2.92
N LEU A 32 -6.05 11.78 3.70
CA LEU A 32 -6.01 11.84 5.17
C LEU A 32 -5.07 12.92 5.74
N ALA A 33 -4.33 13.67 4.90
CA ALA A 33 -3.65 14.89 5.33
C ALA A 33 -4.65 15.97 5.80
N TYR A 34 -5.88 15.99 5.26
CA TYR A 34 -6.95 16.89 5.69
C TYR A 34 -7.57 16.53 7.04
N LEU A 35 -7.20 15.41 7.66
CA LEU A 35 -7.80 14.95 8.91
C LEU A 35 -7.67 16.00 10.03
N THR A 36 -6.54 16.69 10.11
CA THR A 36 -6.34 17.78 11.09
C THR A 36 -7.30 18.93 10.85
N LEU A 37 -7.42 19.39 9.61
CA LEU A 37 -8.36 20.45 9.23
C LEU A 37 -9.80 20.04 9.53
N TRP A 38 -10.16 18.80 9.21
CA TRP A 38 -11.48 18.28 9.48
C TRP A 38 -11.84 18.33 10.97
N PHE A 39 -10.93 17.92 11.86
CA PHE A 39 -11.15 18.08 13.30
C PHE A 39 -11.28 19.54 13.74
N GLN A 40 -10.48 20.44 13.18
CA GLN A 40 -10.58 21.88 13.47
C GLN A 40 -11.94 22.45 13.01
N LEU A 41 -12.46 22.03 11.85
CA LEU A 41 -13.80 22.42 11.38
C LEU A 41 -14.92 21.91 12.31
N LEU A 42 -14.72 20.76 12.97
CA LEU A 42 -15.59 20.21 14.01
C LEU A 42 -15.48 20.95 15.36
N GLY A 43 -14.59 21.95 15.48
CA GLY A 43 -14.38 22.74 16.68
C GLY A 43 -13.34 22.16 17.66
N PHE A 44 -12.50 21.22 17.24
CA PHE A 44 -11.36 20.77 18.06
C PHE A 44 -10.29 21.85 18.07
N THR A 45 -9.62 22.01 19.20
CA THR A 45 -8.42 22.86 19.27
C THR A 45 -7.27 22.24 18.47
N ASP A 46 -6.28 23.06 18.09
CA ASP A 46 -5.08 22.58 17.38
C ASP A 46 -4.37 21.43 18.12
N VAL A 47 -4.34 21.49 19.46
CA VAL A 47 -3.75 20.43 20.31
C VAL A 47 -4.58 19.15 20.25
N GLN A 48 -5.91 19.23 20.30
CA GLN A 48 -6.76 18.05 20.22
C GLN A 48 -6.68 17.41 18.82
N ALA A 49 -6.74 18.21 17.76
CA ALA A 49 -6.63 17.73 16.38
C ALA A 49 -5.26 17.07 16.10
N SER A 50 -4.17 17.67 16.56
CA SER A 50 -2.83 17.07 16.44
C SER A 50 -2.68 15.79 17.26
N LEU A 51 -3.27 15.72 18.47
CA LEU A 51 -3.30 14.49 19.26
C LEU A 51 -4.07 13.37 18.55
N MET A 52 -5.22 13.67 17.93
CA MET A 52 -5.96 12.68 17.13
C MET A 52 -5.11 12.15 15.97
N LYS A 53 -4.39 13.04 15.27
CA LYS A 53 -3.47 12.63 14.20
C LYS A 53 -2.31 11.78 14.74
N ALA A 54 -1.79 12.11 15.92
CA ALA A 54 -0.73 11.33 16.58
C ALA A 54 -1.22 9.92 16.97
N VAL A 55 -2.43 9.79 17.51
CA VAL A 55 -3.06 8.49 17.82
C VAL A 55 -3.21 7.66 16.55
N PHE A 56 -3.72 8.26 15.47
CA PHE A 56 -3.81 7.58 14.18
C PHE A 56 -2.43 7.12 13.68
N SER A 57 -1.43 8.01 13.72
CA SER A 57 -0.06 7.68 13.30
C SER A 57 0.53 6.53 14.11
N LEU A 58 0.41 6.55 15.43
CA LEU A 58 0.87 5.46 16.30
C LEU A 58 0.14 4.15 15.97
N GLY A 59 -1.18 4.20 15.78
CA GLY A 59 -1.98 3.08 15.34
C GLY A 59 -1.47 2.50 14.02
N THR A 60 -1.16 3.34 13.03
CA THR A 60 -0.62 2.88 11.74
C THR A 60 0.75 2.24 11.86
N SER A 61 1.63 2.75 12.72
CA SER A 61 2.96 2.15 12.96
C SER A 61 2.85 0.78 13.61
N VAL A 62 2.05 0.65 14.67
CA VAL A 62 1.80 -0.64 15.33
C VAL A 62 1.08 -1.61 14.38
N GLY A 63 0.09 -1.10 13.64
CA GLY A 63 -0.63 -1.86 12.62
C GLY A 63 0.30 -2.41 11.54
N ALA A 64 1.29 -1.63 11.08
CA ALA A 64 2.23 -2.09 10.06
C ALA A 64 3.09 -3.25 10.56
N LEU A 65 3.53 -3.20 11.82
CA LEU A 65 4.24 -4.30 12.47
C LEU A 65 3.35 -5.56 12.55
N LEU A 66 2.12 -5.41 13.06
CA LEU A 66 1.16 -6.52 13.15
C LEU A 66 0.84 -7.11 11.77
N GLY A 67 0.63 -6.26 10.77
CA GLY A 67 0.40 -6.66 9.39
C GLY A 67 1.55 -7.46 8.81
N GLY A 68 2.80 -7.07 9.08
CA GLY A 68 3.99 -7.83 8.70
C GLY A 68 4.00 -9.24 9.32
N ILE A 69 3.80 -9.33 10.64
CA ILE A 69 3.75 -10.61 11.37
C ILE A 69 2.62 -11.51 10.84
N LEU A 70 1.41 -10.96 10.69
CA LEU A 70 0.26 -11.67 10.15
C LEU A 70 0.51 -12.13 8.70
N GLY A 71 1.16 -11.29 7.89
CA GLY A 71 1.55 -11.61 6.52
C GLY A 71 2.52 -12.77 6.45
N ASP A 72 3.51 -12.83 7.33
CA ASP A 72 4.50 -13.92 7.39
C ASP A 72 3.87 -15.23 7.86
N ILE A 73 3.02 -15.19 8.89
CA ILE A 73 2.24 -16.36 9.34
C ILE A 73 1.35 -16.88 8.20
N ALA A 74 0.60 -15.98 7.54
CA ALA A 74 -0.28 -16.35 6.45
C ALA A 74 0.50 -16.89 5.24
N SER A 75 1.71 -16.37 4.98
CA SER A 75 2.60 -16.87 3.94
C SER A 75 3.10 -18.29 4.22
N ALA A 76 3.27 -18.67 5.49
CA ALA A 76 3.64 -20.03 5.86
C ALA A 76 2.49 -21.02 5.65
N LEU A 77 1.25 -20.60 5.96
CA LEU A 77 0.05 -21.42 5.78
C LEU A 77 -0.38 -21.53 4.31
N PHE A 78 -0.39 -20.41 3.60
CA PHE A 78 -0.82 -20.30 2.20
C PHE A 78 0.23 -19.54 1.38
N PRO A 79 1.28 -20.21 0.87
CA PRO A 79 2.40 -19.55 0.20
C PRO A 79 1.99 -18.65 -0.96
N ASP A 80 0.97 -19.04 -1.73
CA ASP A 80 0.57 -18.37 -2.97
C ASP A 80 -0.41 -17.21 -2.75
N SER A 81 -1.01 -17.08 -1.57
CA SER A 81 -2.20 -16.23 -1.40
C SER A 81 -2.33 -15.62 -0.02
N GLY A 82 -1.69 -16.17 1.01
CA GLY A 82 -1.83 -15.70 2.39
C GLY A 82 -1.47 -14.23 2.56
N ARG A 83 -0.37 -13.78 1.96
CA ARG A 83 0.04 -12.36 1.99
C ARG A 83 -1.01 -11.44 1.37
N ILE A 84 -1.55 -11.84 0.23
CA ILE A 84 -2.57 -11.07 -0.51
C ILE A 84 -3.86 -11.00 0.32
N LEU A 85 -4.29 -12.12 0.92
CA LEU A 85 -5.48 -12.16 1.77
C LEU A 85 -5.35 -11.22 2.98
N VAL A 86 -4.18 -11.15 3.64
CA VAL A 86 -3.94 -10.21 4.75
C VAL A 86 -3.97 -8.75 4.28
N ALA A 87 -3.49 -8.45 3.07
CA ALA A 87 -3.64 -7.11 2.51
C ALA A 87 -5.11 -6.78 2.21
N GLN A 88 -5.88 -7.73 1.65
CA GLN A 88 -7.30 -7.54 1.36
C GLN A 88 -8.12 -7.31 2.63
N THR A 89 -7.88 -8.05 3.71
CA THR A 89 -8.60 -7.83 4.99
C THR A 89 -8.33 -6.43 5.53
N SER A 90 -7.11 -5.94 5.41
CA SER A 90 -6.73 -4.57 5.77
C SER A 90 -7.52 -3.52 4.99
N VAL A 91 -7.55 -3.63 3.66
CA VAL A 91 -8.33 -2.70 2.79
C VAL A 91 -9.83 -2.78 3.10
N VAL A 92 -10.37 -3.99 3.21
CA VAL A 92 -11.79 -4.22 3.49
C VAL A 92 -12.18 -3.65 4.85
N SER A 93 -11.33 -3.75 5.88
CA SER A 93 -11.59 -3.13 7.19
C SER A 93 -11.55 -1.60 7.17
N GLY A 94 -10.77 -1.00 6.27
CA GLY A 94 -10.66 0.46 6.16
C GLY A 94 -11.96 1.12 5.70
N ILE A 95 -12.69 0.51 4.77
CA ILE A 95 -13.94 1.04 4.22
C ILE A 95 -15.01 1.29 5.31
N PRO A 96 -15.45 0.29 6.12
CA PRO A 96 -16.45 0.50 7.15
C PRO A 96 -15.95 1.42 8.26
N LEU A 97 -14.66 1.37 8.62
CA LEU A 97 -14.09 2.28 9.62
C LEU A 97 -14.07 3.74 9.14
N SER A 98 -13.89 3.97 7.84
CA SER A 98 -13.99 5.31 7.25
C SER A 98 -15.42 5.82 7.27
N ILE A 99 -16.39 4.97 6.93
CA ILE A 99 -17.81 5.31 7.00
C ILE A 99 -18.20 5.62 8.44
N LEU A 100 -17.74 4.82 9.40
CA LEU A 100 -17.96 5.05 10.83
C LEU A 100 -17.37 6.38 11.29
N LEU A 101 -16.13 6.69 10.90
CA LEU A 101 -15.43 7.91 11.30
C LEU A 101 -16.11 9.18 10.77
N PHE A 102 -16.44 9.19 9.47
CA PHE A 102 -16.92 10.40 8.79
C PHE A 102 -18.43 10.56 8.82
N ASN A 103 -19.21 9.48 8.82
CA ASN A 103 -20.68 9.52 8.79
C ASN A 103 -21.36 8.86 10.00
N GLY A 104 -20.67 7.97 10.71
CA GLY A 104 -21.25 7.25 11.85
C GLY A 104 -21.19 8.00 13.18
N LEU A 105 -20.12 8.76 13.42
CA LEU A 105 -19.99 9.59 14.62
C LEU A 105 -20.68 10.94 14.45
N PRO A 106 -21.46 11.41 15.44
CA PRO A 106 -22.17 12.68 15.32
C PRO A 106 -21.19 13.85 15.35
N GLN A 107 -21.23 14.66 14.29
CA GLN A 107 -20.33 15.79 14.07
C GLN A 107 -20.71 17.00 14.95
N ASP A 108 -22.00 17.22 15.20
CA ASP A 108 -22.49 18.35 16.03
C ASP A 108 -22.03 18.28 17.50
N ALA A 109 -21.69 17.09 17.98
CA ALA A 109 -21.25 16.83 19.35
C ALA A 109 -19.79 16.36 19.41
N ALA A 110 -18.99 16.60 18.37
CA ALA A 110 -17.68 15.99 18.21
C ALA A 110 -16.72 16.31 19.37
N THR A 111 -16.73 17.54 19.88
CA THR A 111 -15.91 17.96 21.04
C THR A 111 -16.26 17.26 22.35
N LYS A 112 -17.47 16.71 22.49
CA LYS A 112 -17.88 15.89 23.64
C LYS A 112 -17.51 14.41 23.47
N LEU A 113 -17.24 13.98 22.24
CA LEU A 113 -17.02 12.59 21.87
C LEU A 113 -15.56 12.31 21.48
N VAL A 114 -14.62 13.17 21.87
CA VAL A 114 -13.18 13.03 21.60
C VAL A 114 -12.65 11.60 21.82
N PRO A 115 -12.99 10.88 22.91
CA PRO A 115 -12.50 9.52 23.11
C PRO A 115 -12.97 8.53 22.02
N TRP A 116 -14.19 8.70 21.49
CA TRP A 116 -14.74 7.83 20.45
C TRP A 116 -14.07 8.06 19.10
N TYR A 117 -13.77 9.32 18.76
CA TYR A 117 -12.97 9.64 17.57
C TYR A 117 -11.56 9.08 17.69
N GLY A 118 -10.92 9.24 18.86
CA GLY A 118 -9.59 8.69 19.13
C GLY A 118 -9.55 7.17 19.04
N MET A 119 -10.53 6.47 19.62
CA MET A 119 -10.63 5.01 19.54
C MET A 119 -10.87 4.53 18.11
N THR A 120 -11.77 5.19 17.36
CA THR A 120 -12.03 4.86 15.95
C THR A 120 -10.77 5.03 15.12
N LEU A 121 -10.03 6.12 15.31
CA LEU A 121 -8.74 6.35 14.65
C LEU A 121 -7.67 5.33 15.06
N ALA A 122 -7.61 4.93 16.32
CA ALA A 122 -6.66 3.91 16.77
C ALA A 122 -6.95 2.56 16.08
N VAL A 123 -8.21 2.12 16.06
CA VAL A 123 -8.63 0.87 15.40
C VAL A 123 -8.44 0.95 13.88
N MET A 124 -8.78 2.08 13.27
CA MET A 124 -8.54 2.34 11.85
C MET A 124 -7.04 2.29 11.53
N GLY A 125 -6.21 3.01 12.28
CA GLY A 125 -4.76 2.99 12.11
C GLY A 125 -4.18 1.60 12.23
N LEU A 126 -4.62 0.83 13.24
CA LEU A 126 -4.18 -0.55 13.46
C LEU A 126 -4.56 -1.51 12.33
N SER A 127 -5.59 -1.22 11.54
CA SER A 127 -6.15 -2.16 10.56
C SER A 127 -5.81 -1.81 9.11
N VAL A 128 -5.65 -0.53 8.75
CA VAL A 128 -5.48 -0.09 7.35
C VAL A 128 -4.04 -0.08 6.83
N SER A 129 -3.04 -0.30 7.69
CA SER A 129 -1.62 -0.15 7.34
C SER A 129 -0.91 -1.45 6.93
N TRP A 130 -1.60 -2.58 6.79
CA TRP A 130 -0.94 -3.88 6.64
C TRP A 130 -0.37 -4.10 5.24
N CYS A 131 -1.03 -3.55 4.22
CA CYS A 131 -0.79 -3.81 2.79
C CYS A 131 0.69 -3.79 2.36
N ALA A 132 1.43 -2.75 2.75
CA ALA A 132 2.82 -2.57 2.37
C ALA A 132 3.74 -3.61 3.03
N ALA A 133 3.54 -3.87 4.32
CA ALA A 133 4.37 -4.76 5.13
C ALA A 133 4.03 -6.25 4.91
N SER A 134 2.76 -6.58 4.75
CA SER A 134 2.29 -7.96 4.63
C SER A 134 2.46 -8.53 3.21
N CYS A 135 2.22 -7.69 2.20
CA CYS A 135 2.09 -8.11 0.80
C CYS A 135 3.08 -7.41 -0.13
N ASN A 136 3.01 -6.08 -0.29
CA ASN A 136 3.72 -5.42 -1.40
C ASN A 136 5.24 -5.64 -1.33
N SER A 137 5.87 -5.29 -0.20
CA SER A 137 7.32 -5.44 -0.06
C SER A 137 7.78 -6.91 -0.11
N PRO A 138 7.13 -7.86 0.60
CA PRO A 138 7.50 -9.27 0.50
C PRO A 138 7.30 -9.87 -0.90
N VAL A 139 6.22 -9.50 -1.61
CA VAL A 139 5.98 -9.99 -2.97
C VAL A 139 7.07 -9.49 -3.92
N PHE A 140 7.52 -8.24 -3.78
CA PHE A 140 8.68 -7.75 -4.54
C PHE A 140 9.96 -8.53 -4.23
N ALA A 141 10.21 -8.85 -2.96
CA ALA A 141 11.36 -9.66 -2.57
C ALA A 141 11.32 -11.07 -3.18
N ASP A 142 10.13 -11.64 -3.33
CA ASP A 142 9.89 -12.98 -3.87
C ASP A 142 10.06 -13.09 -5.38
N ILE A 143 9.68 -12.05 -6.13
CA ILE A 143 9.64 -12.10 -7.60
C ILE A 143 10.91 -11.55 -8.25
N VAL A 144 11.80 -10.91 -7.47
CA VAL A 144 12.98 -10.21 -8.00
C VAL A 144 14.26 -10.62 -7.26
N PRO A 145 15.36 -10.82 -8.01
CA PRO A 145 16.64 -11.19 -7.42
C PRO A 145 17.26 -10.05 -6.58
N PRO A 146 18.12 -10.36 -5.60
CA PRO A 146 18.59 -9.42 -4.59
C PRO A 146 19.25 -8.14 -5.15
N GLU A 147 19.94 -8.23 -6.29
CA GLU A 147 20.72 -7.15 -6.88
C GLU A 147 19.83 -6.01 -7.40
N MET A 148 18.57 -6.29 -7.71
CA MET A 148 17.63 -5.33 -8.30
C MET A 148 16.58 -4.80 -7.31
N ARG A 149 16.49 -5.36 -6.09
CA ARG A 149 15.42 -5.04 -5.12
C ARG A 149 15.35 -3.56 -4.76
N THR A 150 16.50 -2.91 -4.52
CA THR A 150 16.54 -1.47 -4.19
C THR A 150 15.95 -0.61 -5.31
N SER A 151 16.23 -0.95 -6.57
CA SER A 151 15.68 -0.21 -7.72
C SER A 151 14.16 -0.37 -7.78
N ILE A 152 13.65 -1.58 -7.54
CA ILE A 152 12.20 -1.85 -7.56
C ILE A 152 11.47 -1.07 -6.49
N TYR A 153 11.96 -1.09 -5.26
CA TYR A 153 11.35 -0.31 -4.19
C TYR A 153 11.39 1.19 -4.51
N ALA A 154 12.49 1.69 -5.09
CA ALA A 154 12.59 3.08 -5.51
C ALA A 154 11.56 3.44 -6.60
N PHE A 155 11.40 2.59 -7.63
CA PHE A 155 10.43 2.82 -8.69
C PHE A 155 9.00 2.77 -8.19
N ASP A 156 8.69 1.76 -7.39
CA ASP A 156 7.39 1.63 -6.74
C ASP A 156 7.04 2.91 -5.96
N ARG A 157 7.91 3.34 -5.04
CA ARG A 157 7.70 4.57 -4.27
C ARG A 157 7.61 5.82 -5.15
N ALA A 158 8.39 5.91 -6.23
CA ALA A 158 8.35 7.05 -7.14
C ALA A 158 7.02 7.12 -7.90
N PHE A 159 6.53 6.01 -8.46
CA PHE A 159 5.27 5.97 -9.19
C PHE A 159 4.06 6.13 -8.26
N GLU A 160 4.02 5.38 -7.17
CA GLU A 160 2.94 5.48 -6.17
C GLU A 160 2.86 6.88 -5.57
N GLY A 161 4.02 7.49 -5.25
CA GLY A 161 4.10 8.82 -4.64
C GLY A 161 3.73 9.94 -5.62
N ALA A 162 4.25 9.91 -6.84
CA ALA A 162 4.03 10.98 -7.83
C ALA A 162 2.55 11.11 -8.21
N VAL A 163 1.87 10.00 -8.46
CA VAL A 163 0.43 10.02 -8.82
C VAL A 163 -0.44 10.10 -7.57
N GLY A 164 -0.04 9.43 -6.49
CA GLY A 164 -0.74 9.46 -5.20
C GLY A 164 -0.88 10.86 -4.62
N ALA A 165 0.12 11.72 -4.85
CA ALA A 165 0.10 13.12 -4.41
C ALA A 165 -1.10 13.91 -4.94
N LEU A 166 -1.73 13.48 -6.05
CA LEU A 166 -2.96 14.07 -6.56
C LEU A 166 -4.16 13.84 -5.61
N GLY A 167 -4.07 12.90 -4.66
CA GLY A 167 -5.12 12.66 -3.67
C GLY A 167 -5.48 13.90 -2.86
N THR A 168 -4.48 14.68 -2.43
CA THR A 168 -4.69 15.91 -1.65
C THR A 168 -5.48 16.97 -2.45
N PRO A 169 -5.04 17.45 -3.63
CA PRO A 169 -5.80 18.44 -4.38
C PRO A 169 -7.18 17.93 -4.81
N LEU A 170 -7.33 16.63 -5.11
CA LEU A 170 -8.63 16.06 -5.46
C LEU A 170 -9.65 16.16 -4.32
N VAL A 171 -9.27 15.85 -3.08
CA VAL A 171 -10.16 16.03 -1.90
C VAL A 171 -10.59 17.48 -1.78
N GLY A 172 -9.67 18.43 -1.90
CA GLY A 172 -9.98 19.86 -1.82
C GLY A 172 -10.96 20.31 -2.92
N LEU A 173 -10.71 19.88 -4.17
CA LEU A 173 -11.58 20.19 -5.30
C LEU A 173 -12.98 19.59 -5.16
N ILE A 174 -13.09 18.34 -4.72
CA ILE A 174 -14.36 17.65 -4.48
C ILE A 174 -15.11 18.33 -3.32
N ALA A 175 -14.41 18.69 -2.24
CA ALA A 175 -15.01 19.39 -1.11
C ALA A 175 -15.58 20.76 -1.54
N GLN A 176 -14.81 21.53 -2.30
CA GLN A 176 -15.20 22.87 -2.75
C GLN A 176 -16.29 22.85 -3.81
N HIS A 177 -16.08 22.13 -4.92
CA HIS A 177 -16.96 22.18 -6.09
C HIS A 177 -18.06 21.12 -6.05
N GLY A 178 -17.82 19.99 -5.38
CA GLY A 178 -18.79 18.91 -5.24
C GLY A 178 -19.74 19.13 -4.06
N PHE A 179 -19.21 19.52 -2.90
CA PHE A 179 -19.98 19.63 -1.65
C PHE A 179 -20.13 21.07 -1.11
N GLY A 180 -19.57 22.08 -1.79
CA GLY A 180 -19.80 23.49 -1.48
C GLY A 180 -18.99 24.05 -0.31
N MET A 181 -17.85 23.44 0.04
CA MET A 181 -16.98 23.95 1.09
C MET A 181 -16.41 25.34 0.76
N SER A 182 -16.46 26.24 1.73
CA SER A 182 -15.85 27.57 1.65
C SER A 182 -14.38 27.55 2.10
N LEU A 183 -13.45 27.32 1.16
CA LEU A 183 -12.01 27.25 1.44
C LEU A 183 -11.47 28.50 2.18
N GLU A 184 -11.92 29.68 1.79
CA GLU A 184 -11.47 30.96 2.38
C GLU A 184 -11.77 31.04 3.88
N LYS A 185 -12.89 30.43 4.31
CA LYS A 185 -13.28 30.37 5.74
C LYS A 185 -12.53 29.25 6.47
N ALA A 186 -12.35 28.11 5.80
CA ALA A 186 -11.66 26.95 6.36
C ALA A 186 -10.17 27.23 6.70
N TYR A 187 -9.53 28.18 6.02
CA TYR A 187 -8.12 28.55 6.26
C TYR A 187 -7.93 29.85 7.05
N GLN A 188 -8.98 30.41 7.66
CA GLN A 188 -8.83 31.58 8.52
C GLN A 188 -7.98 31.25 9.75
N SER A 189 -7.19 32.24 10.20
CA SER A 189 -6.27 32.09 11.33
C SER A 189 -6.97 31.96 12.68
N ASP A 190 -8.16 32.56 12.82
CA ASP A 190 -8.94 32.51 14.06
C ASP A 190 -9.69 31.19 14.21
N GLU A 191 -9.43 30.45 15.29
CA GLU A 191 -10.05 29.15 15.59
C GLU A 191 -11.58 29.27 15.68
N SER A 192 -12.09 30.36 16.27
CA SER A 192 -13.53 30.56 16.47
C SER A 192 -14.28 30.79 15.16
N SER A 193 -13.60 31.41 14.19
CA SER A 193 -14.14 31.71 12.86
C SER A 193 -14.00 30.54 11.88
N ARG A 194 -13.09 29.59 12.16
CA ARG A 194 -12.84 28.40 11.33
C ARG A 194 -13.89 27.31 11.53
N ALA A 195 -14.41 27.15 12.74
CA ALA A 195 -15.36 26.09 13.06
C ALA A 195 -16.66 26.23 12.23
N SER A 196 -16.96 25.22 11.44
CA SER A 196 -18.11 25.21 10.52
C SER A 196 -18.52 23.77 10.27
N ILE A 197 -19.64 23.34 10.88
CA ILE A 197 -20.17 21.98 10.71
C ILE A 197 -20.54 21.70 9.26
N ALA A 198 -21.05 22.70 8.52
CA ALA A 198 -21.36 22.55 7.11
C ALA A 198 -20.10 22.23 6.28
N ASP A 199 -19.00 22.96 6.52
CA ASP A 199 -17.73 22.71 5.85
C ASP A 199 -17.09 21.39 6.33
N ALA A 200 -17.21 21.05 7.61
CA ALA A 200 -16.76 19.76 8.15
C ALA A 200 -17.49 18.59 7.46
N LYS A 201 -18.79 18.71 7.25
CA LYS A 201 -19.59 17.72 6.53
C LYS A 201 -19.18 17.61 5.07
N ALA A 202 -19.01 18.74 4.37
CA ALA A 202 -18.51 18.76 3.00
C ALA A 202 -17.13 18.10 2.87
N LEU A 203 -16.23 18.33 3.84
CA LEU A 203 -14.92 17.65 3.90
C LEU A 203 -15.08 16.16 4.15
N SER A 204 -15.98 15.77 5.06
CA SER A 204 -16.25 14.38 5.42
C SER A 204 -16.70 13.58 4.22
N ASP A 205 -17.65 14.11 3.46
CA ASP A 205 -18.21 13.46 2.29
C ASP A 205 -17.15 13.35 1.17
N SER A 206 -16.33 14.39 0.98
CA SER A 206 -15.19 14.38 0.05
C SER A 206 -14.13 13.35 0.44
N LEU A 207 -13.74 13.32 1.72
CA LEU A 207 -12.81 12.33 2.26
C LEU A 207 -13.35 10.93 2.08
N LEU A 208 -14.61 10.68 2.43
CA LEU A 208 -15.22 9.36 2.30
C LEU A 208 -15.20 8.87 0.84
N VAL A 209 -15.52 9.72 -0.14
CA VAL A 209 -15.38 9.38 -1.57
C VAL A 209 -13.93 8.99 -1.89
N MET A 210 -12.97 9.81 -1.45
CA MET A 210 -11.53 9.61 -1.72
C MET A 210 -10.89 8.48 -0.92
N LEU A 211 -11.55 7.95 0.11
CA LEU A 211 -11.14 6.73 0.80
C LEU A 211 -11.79 5.50 0.16
N VAL A 212 -13.12 5.50 0.03
CA VAL A 212 -13.91 4.32 -0.39
C VAL A 212 -13.64 3.96 -1.85
N TYR A 213 -13.66 4.92 -2.78
CA TYR A 213 -13.48 4.62 -4.19
C TYR A 213 -12.06 4.08 -4.49
N PRO A 214 -10.96 4.76 -4.11
CA PRO A 214 -9.63 4.24 -4.38
C PRO A 214 -9.31 2.94 -3.63
N TRP A 215 -9.78 2.74 -2.39
CA TRP A 215 -9.60 1.46 -1.70
C TRP A 215 -10.39 0.32 -2.34
N THR A 216 -11.57 0.58 -2.91
CA THR A 216 -12.31 -0.45 -3.67
C THR A 216 -11.55 -0.87 -4.93
N VAL A 217 -10.98 0.09 -5.66
CA VAL A 217 -10.13 -0.19 -6.84
C VAL A 217 -8.85 -0.92 -6.43
N CYS A 218 -8.23 -0.53 -5.31
CA CYS A 218 -7.08 -1.22 -4.71
C CYS A 218 -7.40 -2.70 -4.42
N LEU A 219 -8.58 -2.99 -3.84
CA LEU A 219 -9.04 -4.36 -3.59
C LEU A 219 -9.14 -5.17 -4.90
N ALA A 220 -9.64 -4.55 -5.98
CA ALA A 220 -9.71 -5.20 -7.29
C ALA A 220 -8.32 -5.53 -7.86
N PHE A 221 -7.32 -4.66 -7.67
CA PHE A 221 -5.94 -4.99 -8.06
C PHE A 221 -5.34 -6.10 -7.20
N TYR A 222 -5.62 -6.17 -5.90
CA TYR A 222 -5.22 -7.32 -5.09
C TYR A 222 -5.88 -8.62 -5.55
N MET A 223 -7.15 -8.58 -5.96
CA MET A 223 -7.80 -9.74 -6.59
C MET A 223 -7.08 -10.16 -7.88
N LEU A 224 -6.66 -9.20 -8.71
CA LEU A 224 -5.89 -9.46 -9.92
C LEU A 224 -4.50 -10.05 -9.62
N LEU A 225 -3.88 -9.64 -8.50
CA LEU A 225 -2.56 -10.11 -8.08
C LEU A 225 -2.54 -11.64 -7.82
N HIS A 226 -3.63 -12.23 -7.33
CA HIS A 226 -3.74 -13.68 -7.17
C HIS A 226 -3.49 -14.46 -8.47
N LEU A 227 -3.83 -13.89 -9.63
CA LEU A 227 -3.69 -14.55 -10.93
C LEU A 227 -2.24 -14.59 -11.43
N TYR A 228 -1.44 -13.58 -11.06
CA TYR A 228 -0.08 -13.40 -11.57
C TYR A 228 1.00 -13.82 -10.59
N TYR A 229 0.80 -13.58 -9.29
CA TYR A 229 1.83 -13.76 -8.26
C TYR A 229 2.40 -15.17 -8.23
N LYS A 230 1.55 -16.21 -8.28
CA LYS A 230 2.00 -17.60 -8.31
C LYS A 230 2.95 -17.89 -9.48
N LYS A 231 2.60 -17.38 -10.67
CA LYS A 231 3.38 -17.61 -11.90
C LYS A 231 4.74 -16.91 -11.83
N ASP A 232 4.74 -15.65 -11.42
CA ASP A 232 5.96 -14.84 -11.32
C ASP A 232 6.89 -15.37 -10.22
N ARG A 233 6.35 -15.80 -9.08
CA ARG A 233 7.14 -16.41 -8.00
C ARG A 233 7.80 -17.72 -8.42
N ILE A 234 7.10 -18.59 -9.15
CA ILE A 234 7.68 -19.84 -9.67
C ILE A 234 8.80 -19.52 -10.68
N LYS A 235 8.58 -18.54 -11.56
CA LYS A 235 9.59 -18.11 -12.54
C LYS A 235 10.84 -17.56 -11.84
N ALA A 236 10.68 -16.71 -10.83
CA ALA A 236 11.76 -16.17 -10.02
C ALA A 236 12.55 -17.28 -9.30
N LYS A 237 11.85 -18.20 -8.62
CA LYS A 237 12.49 -19.35 -7.95
C LYS A 237 13.32 -20.21 -8.91
N ARG A 238 12.79 -20.52 -10.10
CA ARG A 238 13.53 -21.26 -11.12
C ARG A 238 14.80 -20.51 -11.52
N GLN A 239 14.69 -19.21 -11.80
CA GLN A 239 15.83 -18.39 -12.19
C GLN A 239 16.93 -18.37 -11.10
N THR A 240 16.56 -18.22 -9.83
CA THR A 240 17.50 -18.30 -8.70
C THR A 240 18.17 -19.67 -8.63
N THR A 241 17.41 -20.77 -8.69
CA THR A 241 17.97 -22.13 -8.66
C THR A 241 18.93 -22.39 -9.83
N TYR A 242 18.63 -21.88 -11.03
CA TYR A 242 19.53 -21.98 -12.17
C TYR A 242 20.84 -21.24 -11.91
N LEU A 243 20.77 -19.98 -11.44
CA LEU A 243 21.93 -19.16 -11.15
C LEU A 243 22.83 -19.80 -10.08
N ASP A 244 22.24 -20.30 -8.99
CA ASP A 244 22.97 -21.00 -7.93
C ASP A 244 23.68 -22.25 -8.47
N ALA A 245 22.98 -23.05 -9.29
CA ALA A 245 23.53 -24.27 -9.89
C ALA A 245 24.63 -24.02 -10.95
N THR A 246 24.69 -22.83 -11.53
CA THR A 246 25.74 -22.41 -12.49
C THR A 246 26.78 -21.49 -11.87
N SER A 247 26.71 -21.22 -10.57
CA SER A 247 27.68 -20.36 -9.90
C SER A 247 29.09 -21.00 -9.93
N PRO A 248 30.16 -20.20 -10.08
CA PRO A 248 31.54 -20.72 -10.14
C PRO A 248 31.89 -21.59 -8.94
N THR A 249 31.36 -21.24 -7.76
CA THR A 249 31.53 -22.00 -6.51
C THR A 249 30.84 -23.36 -6.57
N ALA A 250 29.60 -23.43 -7.05
CA ALA A 250 28.89 -24.70 -7.20
C ALA A 250 29.53 -25.61 -8.26
N LEU A 251 30.15 -25.06 -9.30
CA LEU A 251 30.87 -25.82 -10.32
C LEU A 251 32.22 -26.36 -9.81
N LEU A 252 32.83 -25.71 -8.81
CA LEU A 252 34.08 -26.13 -8.17
C LEU A 252 33.87 -27.23 -7.11
N GLU A 253 32.69 -27.29 -6.49
CA GLU A 253 32.33 -28.32 -5.49
C GLU A 253 31.87 -29.65 -6.11
N LEU A 254 31.75 -29.72 -7.44
CA LEU A 254 31.37 -30.94 -8.15
C LEU A 254 32.54 -31.96 -8.17
N PRO A 255 32.31 -33.24 -7.83
CA PRO A 255 33.33 -34.28 -8.00
C PRO A 255 33.77 -34.33 -9.47
N ALA A 256 35.08 -34.46 -9.72
CA ALA A 256 35.67 -34.42 -11.06
C ALA A 256 35.02 -35.40 -12.07
N SER A 257 34.40 -36.49 -11.58
CA SER A 257 33.66 -37.46 -12.39
C SER A 257 32.34 -36.95 -12.98
N SER A 258 31.78 -35.86 -12.47
CA SER A 258 30.50 -35.29 -12.90
C SER A 258 30.63 -34.14 -13.91
N LEU A 259 31.83 -33.56 -14.03
CA LEU A 259 32.13 -32.48 -14.98
C LEU A 259 32.15 -32.98 -16.44
N SER A 260 32.54 -34.24 -16.68
CA SER A 260 32.57 -34.84 -18.03
C SER A 260 31.18 -35.22 -18.55
N ALA A 261 30.26 -35.63 -17.67
CA ALA A 261 28.91 -36.06 -18.06
C ALA A 261 28.02 -34.88 -18.47
N ARG A 262 28.21 -33.69 -17.86
CA ARG A 262 27.39 -32.51 -18.17
C ARG A 262 27.87 -31.71 -19.37
N SER A 263 29.18 -31.64 -19.63
CA SER A 263 29.73 -31.02 -20.84
C SER A 263 29.24 -31.72 -22.11
N PHE A 264 29.09 -33.06 -22.06
CA PHE A 264 28.48 -33.84 -23.13
C PHE A 264 26.98 -33.54 -23.32
N SER A 265 26.22 -33.37 -22.23
CA SER A 265 24.78 -33.07 -22.31
C SER A 265 24.47 -31.65 -22.81
N LEU A 266 25.35 -30.69 -22.52
CA LEU A 266 25.22 -29.29 -23.00
C LEU A 266 25.59 -29.16 -24.48
N SER A 267 26.61 -29.90 -24.95
CA SER A 267 26.95 -29.99 -26.38
C SER A 267 25.85 -30.68 -27.19
N ALA A 268 25.24 -31.75 -26.64
CA ALA A 268 24.15 -32.46 -27.30
C ALA A 268 22.85 -31.63 -27.41
N ARG A 269 22.60 -30.69 -26.48
CA ARG A 269 21.42 -29.81 -26.54
C ARG A 269 21.58 -28.63 -27.48
N SER A 270 22.79 -28.13 -27.74
CA SER A 270 22.99 -27.08 -28.74
C SER A 270 22.90 -27.58 -30.19
N PHE A 271 23.06 -28.89 -30.41
CA PHE A 271 22.93 -29.50 -31.74
C PHE A 271 21.50 -29.95 -32.11
N SER A 272 20.55 -29.91 -31.17
CA SER A 272 19.16 -30.34 -31.40
C SER A 272 18.18 -29.19 -31.69
N SER A 273 18.66 -27.95 -31.81
CA SER A 273 17.83 -26.75 -32.02
C SER A 273 18.16 -25.97 -33.31
N THR A 274 18.56 -26.67 -34.37
CA THR A 274 18.54 -26.18 -35.76
C THR A 274 17.58 -27.04 -36.55
#